data_AF-A0A3N5VU73-F1
#
_entry.id   AF-A0A3N5VU73-F1
#
_cell.length_a   1.000
_cell.length_b   1.000
_cell.length_c   1.000
_cell.angle_alpha   90.00
_cell.angle_beta   90.00
_cell.angle_gamma   90.00
#
_symmetry.space_group_name_H-M   'P 1'
#
loop_
_entity.id
_entity.type
_entity.pdbx_description
1 polymer ?
#
loop_
_entity_poly.entity_id
_entity_poly.type
_entity_poly.pdbx_seq_one_letter_code
_entity_poly.pdbx_strand_id
1 'polypeptide(L)'
;GVLPVDVAFVHISPPDRHGYCTLGIESGLTRSAADVAKIIIAEVNQQMPRTHGDTLIHVSDLDYIIPVDYPLAELSMNEEGCSEVCAKIACYIAERIPDGATLQTGIGAIPDTVLSFLNNKKDLAVHSELFSDGIIDLVEAGVITGARKTLHPGKIIAGFMLGTRRLYQWANDFPMIELHRTEYVNSPFTIAQNARMVALNSAIEVDLTGQVCADSIGPKMYSGVGGQLDFIYGAGLSDGGLPIIAVPSTSTLRDGTVVSRIVPVLKPGAGVTTSRNHIHFVVTEFGMVDLYGKSLRQRAQLLISVAHPDFRAELSHQAKALNYL
;
A
#
# COMPACT_ATOMS: atom_id res chain seq x y z
N GLY A 1 13.26 1.28 24.28
CA GLY A 1 13.63 1.58 22.88
C GLY A 1 13.88 3.07 22.72
N VAL A 2 14.10 3.53 21.48
CA VAL A 2 14.31 4.96 21.14
C VAL A 2 13.06 5.80 21.43
N LEU A 3 11.87 5.17 21.39
CA LEU A 3 10.61 5.72 21.85
C LEU A 3 10.07 4.83 22.99
N PRO A 4 10.15 5.25 24.26
CA PRO A 4 9.53 4.51 25.35
C PRO A 4 8.00 4.60 25.26
N VAL A 5 7.32 3.49 25.55
CA VAL A 5 5.84 3.43 25.62
C VAL A 5 5.46 3.15 27.07
N ASP A 6 4.84 4.13 27.73
CA ASP A 6 4.38 3.93 29.11
C ASP A 6 3.04 3.19 29.14
N VAL A 7 2.12 3.53 28.24
CA VAL A 7 0.78 2.94 28.17
C VAL A 7 0.42 2.63 26.71
N ALA A 8 -0.09 1.43 26.45
CA ALA A 8 -0.69 1.04 25.18
C ALA A 8 -2.19 0.80 25.34
N PHE A 9 -2.98 1.43 24.47
CA PHE A 9 -4.40 1.12 24.31
C PHE A 9 -4.53 0.15 23.13
N VAL A 10 -5.16 -1.00 23.37
CA VAL A 10 -5.34 -2.04 22.34
C VAL A 10 -6.81 -2.37 22.17
N HIS A 11 -7.25 -2.58 20.93
CA HIS A 11 -8.61 -3.02 20.61
C HIS A 11 -8.55 -4.47 20.15
N ILE A 12 -9.09 -5.38 20.95
CA ILE A 12 -8.85 -6.82 20.78
C ILE A 12 -10.14 -7.64 20.80
N SER A 13 -10.07 -8.86 20.27
CA SER A 13 -11.17 -9.82 20.32
C SER A 13 -11.37 -10.39 21.74
N PRO A 14 -12.54 -11.01 22.01
CA PRO A 14 -12.75 -11.74 23.26
C PRO A 14 -11.76 -12.90 23.40
N PRO A 15 -11.35 -13.26 24.63
CA PRO A 15 -10.45 -14.38 24.85
C PRO A 15 -11.10 -15.70 24.43
N ASP A 16 -10.30 -16.60 23.88
CA ASP A 16 -10.71 -17.98 23.67
C ASP A 16 -10.68 -18.80 24.97
N ARG A 17 -11.00 -20.10 24.87
CA ARG A 17 -10.99 -21.03 26.02
C ARG A 17 -9.62 -21.17 26.70
N HIS A 18 -8.54 -20.72 26.06
CA HIS A 18 -7.18 -20.77 26.58
C HIS A 18 -6.71 -19.41 27.11
N GLY A 19 -7.58 -18.39 27.13
CA GLY A 19 -7.25 -17.05 27.62
C GLY A 19 -6.57 -16.16 26.58
N TYR A 20 -6.53 -16.55 25.30
CA TYR A 20 -5.91 -15.73 24.26
C TYR A 20 -6.93 -14.87 23.52
N CYS A 21 -6.70 -13.57 23.54
CA CYS A 21 -7.30 -12.61 22.64
C CYS A 21 -6.46 -12.49 21.35
N THR A 22 -6.99 -11.78 20.36
CA THR A 22 -6.24 -11.39 19.15
C THR A 22 -6.28 -9.88 18.98
N LEU A 23 -5.21 -9.28 18.45
CA LEU A 23 -5.16 -7.86 18.05
C LEU A 23 -6.14 -7.49 16.91
N GLY A 24 -6.77 -8.50 16.30
CA GLY A 24 -7.89 -8.31 15.40
C GLY A 24 -7.46 -7.72 14.06
N ILE A 25 -7.90 -6.52 13.73
CA ILE A 25 -7.65 -5.95 12.40
C ILE A 25 -6.28 -5.29 12.22
N GLU A 26 -5.48 -5.13 13.27
CA GLU A 26 -4.18 -4.45 13.23
C GLU A 26 -3.17 -5.18 14.13
N SER A 27 -2.14 -5.79 13.54
CA SER A 27 -0.98 -6.31 14.28
C SER A 27 0.26 -5.44 14.06
N GLY A 28 0.39 -4.86 12.86
CA GLY A 28 1.55 -4.13 12.36
C GLY A 28 2.30 -3.32 13.43
N LEU A 29 1.66 -2.27 13.95
CA LEU A 29 2.23 -1.40 14.97
C LEU A 29 1.77 -1.76 16.38
N THR A 30 0.52 -2.23 16.53
CA THR A 30 -0.08 -2.53 17.83
C THR A 30 0.69 -3.62 18.55
N ARG A 31 1.19 -4.63 17.84
CA ARG A 31 1.99 -5.71 18.44
C ARG A 31 3.24 -5.19 19.11
N SER A 32 4.04 -4.39 18.40
CA SER A 32 5.28 -3.84 18.94
C SER A 32 5.03 -2.88 20.10
N ALA A 33 3.94 -2.12 20.07
CA ALA A 33 3.55 -1.24 21.18
C ALA A 33 3.12 -2.05 22.41
N ALA A 34 2.33 -3.11 22.23
CA ALA A 34 1.89 -4.00 23.30
C ALA A 34 3.06 -4.74 23.96
N ASP A 35 4.03 -5.23 23.18
CA ASP A 35 5.19 -5.98 23.70
C ASP A 35 6.10 -5.14 24.64
N VAL A 36 6.13 -3.81 24.48
CA VAL A 36 7.07 -2.93 25.20
C VAL A 36 6.42 -1.96 26.19
N ALA A 37 5.09 -1.86 26.18
CA ALA A 37 4.37 -0.98 27.08
C ALA A 37 4.51 -1.43 28.53
N LYS A 38 4.55 -0.46 29.46
CA LYS A 38 4.53 -0.77 30.91
C LYS A 38 3.13 -1.12 31.39
N ILE A 39 2.11 -0.56 30.73
CA ILE A 39 0.69 -0.78 31.04
C ILE A 39 -0.06 -1.02 29.73
N ILE A 40 -0.86 -2.08 29.69
CA ILE A 40 -1.76 -2.40 28.57
C ILE A 40 -3.21 -2.25 29.02
N ILE A 41 -3.93 -1.33 28.38
CA ILE A 41 -5.36 -1.11 28.55
C ILE A 41 -6.07 -1.69 27.33
N ALA A 42 -6.79 -2.79 27.53
CA ALA A 42 -7.46 -3.51 26.47
C ALA A 42 -8.95 -3.19 26.42
N GLU A 43 -9.39 -2.67 25.28
CA GLU A 43 -10.79 -2.69 24.89
C GLU A 43 -11.12 -4.02 24.23
N VAL A 44 -11.92 -4.85 24.89
CA VAL A 44 -12.29 -6.19 24.43
C VAL A 44 -13.65 -6.14 23.75
N ASN A 45 -13.67 -6.17 22.42
CA ASN A 45 -14.87 -5.96 21.63
C ASN A 45 -15.39 -7.27 21.04
N GLN A 46 -16.67 -7.58 21.29
CA GLN A 46 -17.35 -8.76 20.72
C GLN A 46 -17.38 -8.77 19.18
N GLN A 47 -17.25 -7.61 18.55
CA GLN A 47 -17.25 -7.46 17.09
C GLN A 47 -15.85 -7.43 16.47
N MET A 48 -14.78 -7.50 17.26
CA MET A 48 -13.41 -7.56 16.74
C MET A 48 -13.12 -8.97 16.21
N PRO A 49 -12.79 -9.13 14.91
CA PRO A 49 -12.53 -10.45 14.35
C PRO A 49 -11.30 -11.10 14.98
N ARG A 50 -11.30 -12.43 15.04
CA ARG A 50 -10.11 -13.21 15.39
C ARG A 50 -9.25 -13.42 14.15
N THR A 51 -8.03 -12.91 14.15
CA THR A 51 -7.07 -13.07 13.05
C THR A 51 -5.88 -13.91 13.49
N HIS A 52 -5.24 -14.61 12.56
CA HIS A 52 -4.05 -15.42 12.83
C HIS A 52 -2.77 -14.62 12.59
N GLY A 53 -1.62 -15.27 12.83
CA GLY A 53 -0.29 -14.65 12.71
C GLY A 53 0.22 -14.17 14.07
N ASP A 54 0.97 -13.07 14.05
CA ASP A 54 1.51 -12.44 15.24
C ASP A 54 0.47 -11.50 15.90
N THR A 55 -0.66 -12.09 16.29
CA THR A 55 -1.83 -11.37 16.78
C THR A 55 -2.22 -11.75 18.20
N LEU A 56 -1.69 -12.86 18.73
CA LEU A 56 -2.10 -13.39 20.01
C LEU A 56 -1.55 -12.57 21.18
N ILE A 57 -2.43 -12.27 22.13
CA ILE A 57 -2.11 -11.65 23.41
C ILE A 57 -2.92 -12.36 24.51
N HIS A 58 -2.27 -12.77 25.59
CA HIS A 58 -2.94 -13.49 26.66
C HIS A 58 -3.51 -12.51 27.68
N VAL A 59 -4.65 -12.86 28.31
CA VAL A 59 -5.29 -12.00 29.33
C VAL A 59 -4.41 -11.69 30.54
N SER A 60 -3.39 -12.51 30.81
CA SER A 60 -2.41 -12.24 31.88
C SER A 60 -1.46 -11.08 31.57
N ASP A 61 -1.34 -10.72 30.30
CA ASP A 61 -0.46 -9.65 29.84
C ASP A 61 -1.18 -8.29 29.85
N LEU A 62 -2.47 -8.26 30.24
CA LEU A 62 -3.32 -7.08 30.26
C LEU A 62 -3.46 -6.52 31.68
N ASP A 63 -3.21 -5.23 31.86
CA ASP A 63 -3.38 -4.56 33.17
C ASP A 63 -4.84 -4.17 33.42
N TYR A 64 -5.54 -3.72 32.38
CA TYR A 64 -6.94 -3.29 32.45
C TYR A 64 -7.74 -3.83 31.26
N ILE A 65 -8.96 -4.30 31.53
CA ILE A 65 -9.86 -4.88 30.54
C ILE A 65 -11.19 -4.13 30.58
N ILE A 66 -11.58 -3.58 29.43
CA ILE A 66 -12.84 -2.85 29.23
C ILE A 66 -13.66 -3.63 28.19
N PRO A 67 -14.70 -4.39 28.60
CA PRO A 67 -15.56 -5.09 27.65
C PRO A 67 -16.48 -4.10 26.94
N VAL A 68 -16.59 -4.24 25.62
CA VAL A 68 -17.47 -3.43 24.77
C VAL A 68 -18.16 -4.28 23.70
N ASP A 69 -19.19 -3.73 23.07
CA ASP A 69 -19.87 -4.32 21.93
C ASP A 69 -20.41 -3.21 21.03
N TYR A 70 -19.61 -2.83 20.02
CA TYR A 70 -20.00 -1.83 19.04
C TYR A 70 -19.26 -2.08 17.71
N PRO A 71 -19.81 -1.62 16.57
CA PRO A 71 -19.21 -1.87 15.26
C PRO A 71 -17.86 -1.17 15.12
N LEU A 72 -16.92 -1.85 14.46
CA LEU A 72 -15.63 -1.26 14.09
C LEU A 72 -15.83 -0.11 13.09
N ALA A 73 -14.89 0.83 13.08
CA ALA A 73 -14.88 1.88 12.07
C ALA A 73 -14.72 1.29 10.67
N GLU A 74 -15.58 1.73 9.75
CA GLU A 74 -15.60 1.28 8.36
C GLU A 74 -15.09 2.37 7.43
N LEU A 75 -14.37 1.98 6.39
CA LEU A 75 -13.98 2.87 5.29
C LEU A 75 -14.25 2.17 3.95
N SER A 76 -15.25 2.67 3.23
CA SER A 76 -15.59 2.16 1.89
C SER A 76 -14.66 2.79 0.85
N MET A 77 -13.86 1.96 0.19
CA MET A 77 -12.90 2.44 -0.82
C MET A 77 -13.53 2.72 -2.19
N ASN A 78 -14.76 2.25 -2.41
CA ASN A 78 -15.44 2.28 -3.71
C ASN A 78 -16.39 3.48 -3.92
N GLU A 79 -16.45 4.46 -3.01
CA GLU A 79 -17.45 5.53 -3.06
C GLU A 79 -17.33 6.45 -4.29
N GLU A 80 -16.12 6.61 -4.85
CA GLU A 80 -15.87 7.51 -5.99
C GLU A 80 -16.03 6.83 -7.37
N GLY A 81 -16.24 5.51 -7.41
CA GLY A 81 -16.38 4.74 -8.65
C GLY A 81 -15.11 4.69 -9.52
N CYS A 82 -15.17 3.91 -10.61
CA CYS A 82 -14.06 3.79 -11.55
C CYS A 82 -14.06 4.94 -12.57
N SER A 83 -13.21 5.95 -12.36
CA SER A 83 -12.97 6.97 -13.38
C SER A 83 -12.25 6.40 -14.61
N GLU A 84 -12.45 7.01 -15.79
CA GLU A 84 -11.74 6.62 -17.03
C GLU A 84 -10.21 6.68 -16.85
N VAL A 85 -9.73 7.65 -16.06
CA VAL A 85 -8.31 7.80 -15.69
C VAL A 85 -7.82 6.56 -14.94
N CYS A 86 -8.57 6.12 -13.91
CA CYS A 86 -8.21 4.92 -13.14
C CYS A 86 -8.26 3.67 -14.02
N ALA A 87 -9.24 3.53 -14.90
CA ALA A 87 -9.35 2.39 -15.83
C ALA A 87 -8.14 2.29 -16.77
N LYS A 88 -7.68 3.43 -17.34
CA LYS A 88 -6.49 3.45 -18.22
C LYS A 88 -5.22 3.07 -17.46
N ILE A 89 -5.03 3.64 -16.27
CA ILE A 89 -3.91 3.29 -15.39
C ILE A 89 -3.94 1.78 -15.06
N ALA A 90 -5.11 1.28 -14.66
CA ALA A 90 -5.30 -0.12 -14.31
C ALA A 90 -5.01 -1.07 -15.46
N CYS A 91 -5.42 -0.72 -16.68
CA CYS A 91 -5.12 -1.49 -17.89
C CYS A 91 -3.60 -1.66 -18.08
N TYR A 92 -2.83 -0.56 -18.03
CA TYR A 92 -1.37 -0.62 -18.17
C TYR A 92 -0.69 -1.47 -17.08
N ILE A 93 -1.22 -1.44 -15.86
CA ILE A 93 -0.69 -2.20 -14.73
C ILE A 93 -1.03 -3.69 -14.89
N ALA A 94 -2.31 -4.02 -15.10
CA ALA A 94 -2.81 -5.40 -15.17
C ALA A 94 -2.17 -6.21 -16.30
N GLU A 95 -1.86 -5.58 -17.43
CA GLU A 95 -1.12 -6.21 -18.55
C GLU A 95 0.27 -6.70 -18.13
N ARG A 96 0.93 -6.02 -17.18
CA ARG A 96 2.29 -6.34 -16.73
C ARG A 96 2.36 -7.28 -15.54
N ILE A 97 1.25 -7.48 -14.82
CA ILE A 97 1.19 -8.41 -13.69
C ILE A 97 1.17 -9.85 -14.24
N PRO A 98 2.19 -10.68 -14.00
CA PRO A 98 2.18 -12.07 -14.43
C PRO A 98 1.28 -12.94 -13.53
N ASP A 99 0.87 -14.11 -14.04
CA ASP A 99 0.31 -15.16 -13.19
C ASP A 99 1.32 -15.56 -12.11
N GLY A 100 0.82 -15.90 -10.91
CA GLY A 100 1.69 -16.24 -9.79
C GLY A 100 2.44 -15.06 -9.17
N ALA A 101 2.01 -13.82 -9.43
CA ALA A 101 2.57 -12.63 -8.79
C ALA A 101 2.15 -12.52 -7.31
N THR A 102 3.03 -11.91 -6.50
CA THR A 102 2.72 -11.54 -5.11
C THR A 102 2.41 -10.06 -5.07
N LEU A 103 1.20 -9.69 -4.63
CA LEU A 103 0.72 -8.33 -4.68
C LEU A 103 0.90 -7.62 -3.33
N GLN A 104 1.45 -6.41 -3.39
CA GLN A 104 1.19 -5.33 -2.45
C GLN A 104 0.41 -4.24 -3.18
N THR A 105 -0.71 -3.84 -2.58
CA THR A 105 -1.52 -2.73 -3.07
C THR A 105 -1.89 -1.82 -1.90
N GLY A 106 -1.92 -0.51 -2.13
CA GLY A 106 -2.53 0.44 -1.21
C GLY A 106 -4.06 0.40 -1.25
N ILE A 107 -4.69 1.42 -0.65
CA ILE A 107 -6.13 1.70 -0.74
C ILE A 107 -6.44 2.80 -1.75
N GLY A 108 -7.70 2.83 -2.19
CA GLY A 108 -8.28 3.87 -3.01
C GLY A 108 -8.53 3.45 -4.45
N ALA A 109 -9.06 4.39 -5.24
CA ALA A 109 -9.63 4.10 -6.55
C ALA A 109 -8.67 3.40 -7.53
N ILE A 110 -7.37 3.76 -7.55
CA ILE A 110 -6.40 3.13 -8.47
C ILE A 110 -6.14 1.67 -8.09
N PRO A 111 -5.70 1.33 -6.85
CA PRO A 111 -5.57 -0.06 -6.41
C PRO A 111 -6.82 -0.91 -6.65
N ASP A 112 -8.00 -0.43 -6.26
CA ASP A 112 -9.24 -1.20 -6.41
C ASP A 112 -9.59 -1.43 -7.88
N THR A 113 -9.39 -0.41 -8.72
CA THR A 113 -9.57 -0.55 -10.17
C THR A 113 -8.59 -1.57 -10.73
N VAL A 114 -7.31 -1.56 -10.31
CA VAL A 114 -6.33 -2.57 -10.73
C VAL A 114 -6.81 -3.97 -10.37
N LEU A 115 -7.24 -4.20 -9.13
CA LEU A 115 -7.74 -5.51 -8.68
C LEU A 115 -8.91 -6.00 -9.54
N SER A 116 -9.84 -5.12 -9.92
CA SER A 116 -10.97 -5.48 -10.79
C SER A 116 -10.56 -5.95 -12.20
N PHE A 117 -9.35 -5.61 -12.66
CA PHE A 117 -8.80 -6.04 -13.95
C PHE A 117 -8.00 -7.34 -13.87
N LEU A 118 -7.88 -7.96 -12.68
CA LEU A 118 -7.08 -9.18 -12.48
C LEU A 118 -7.91 -10.48 -12.50
N ASN A 119 -9.21 -10.41 -12.79
CA ASN A 119 -10.11 -11.58 -12.80
C ASN A 119 -9.67 -12.72 -13.73
N ASN A 120 -8.84 -12.43 -14.74
CA ASN A 120 -8.31 -13.43 -15.68
C ASN A 120 -6.95 -14.01 -15.27
N LYS A 121 -6.34 -13.50 -14.19
CA LYS A 121 -5.05 -13.98 -13.68
C LYS A 121 -5.23 -15.26 -12.87
N LYS A 122 -4.12 -15.97 -12.65
CA LYS A 122 -4.10 -17.23 -11.91
C LYS A 122 -3.02 -17.24 -10.84
N ASP A 123 -3.34 -17.94 -9.75
CA ASP A 123 -2.43 -18.23 -8.64
C ASP A 123 -1.77 -16.99 -8.01
N LEU A 124 -2.49 -15.86 -7.99
CA LEU A 124 -1.99 -14.64 -7.35
C LEU A 124 -1.85 -14.86 -5.83
N ALA A 125 -0.98 -14.06 -5.23
CA ALA A 125 -0.70 -14.07 -3.79
C ALA A 125 -0.71 -12.65 -3.22
N VAL A 126 -0.76 -12.53 -1.89
CA VAL A 126 -0.74 -11.22 -1.21
C VAL A 126 0.33 -11.19 -0.13
N HIS A 127 1.20 -10.18 -0.20
CA HIS A 127 2.10 -9.74 0.86
C HIS A 127 2.06 -8.22 0.84
N SER A 128 1.32 -7.61 1.75
CA SER A 128 1.00 -6.18 1.65
C SER A 128 1.10 -5.51 3.02
N GLU A 129 1.34 -4.20 3.08
CA GLU A 129 1.21 -3.47 4.36
C GLU A 129 -0.22 -3.63 4.92
N LEU A 130 -1.20 -3.47 4.03
CA LEU A 130 -2.62 -3.59 4.33
C LEU A 130 -3.39 -4.18 3.14
N PHE A 131 -4.62 -4.62 3.38
CA PHE A 131 -5.59 -4.92 2.32
C PHE A 131 -7.01 -4.48 2.70
N SER A 132 -7.85 -4.31 1.68
CA SER A 132 -9.25 -3.88 1.77
C SER A 132 -10.19 -4.94 1.18
N ASP A 133 -11.49 -4.61 1.09
CA ASP A 133 -12.55 -5.43 0.51
C ASP A 133 -12.24 -5.97 -0.90
N GLY A 134 -11.42 -5.26 -1.69
CA GLY A 134 -11.16 -5.59 -3.10
C GLY A 134 -10.50 -6.96 -3.32
N ILE A 135 -9.84 -7.52 -2.31
CA ILE A 135 -9.24 -8.85 -2.43
C ILE A 135 -10.25 -9.99 -2.24
N ILE A 136 -11.39 -9.74 -1.58
CA ILE A 136 -12.36 -10.79 -1.19
C ILE A 136 -12.87 -11.50 -2.45
N ASP A 137 -13.32 -10.71 -3.42
CA ASP A 137 -13.89 -11.22 -4.68
C ASP A 137 -12.86 -12.04 -5.47
N LEU A 138 -11.59 -11.63 -5.45
CA LEU A 138 -10.51 -12.36 -6.14
C LEU A 138 -10.13 -13.67 -5.43
N VAL A 139 -10.22 -13.73 -4.10
CA VAL A 139 -10.02 -14.97 -3.34
C VAL A 139 -11.18 -15.93 -3.59
N GLU A 140 -12.43 -15.45 -3.52
CA GLU A 140 -13.63 -16.26 -3.75
C GLU A 140 -13.71 -16.78 -5.19
N ALA A 141 -13.22 -16.01 -6.17
CA ALA A 141 -13.10 -16.43 -7.56
C ALA A 141 -11.94 -17.41 -7.83
N GLY A 142 -11.08 -17.69 -6.84
CA GLY A 142 -9.91 -18.55 -6.99
C GLY A 142 -8.76 -17.93 -7.78
N VAL A 143 -8.77 -16.61 -7.97
CA VAL A 143 -7.70 -15.85 -8.62
C VAL A 143 -6.53 -15.68 -7.66
N ILE A 144 -6.80 -15.29 -6.41
CA ILE A 144 -5.83 -15.24 -5.32
C ILE A 144 -5.90 -16.57 -4.57
N THR A 145 -4.85 -17.38 -4.70
CA THR A 145 -4.73 -18.67 -4.00
C THR A 145 -3.53 -18.71 -3.05
N GLY A 146 -2.53 -17.85 -3.26
CA GLY A 146 -1.27 -17.88 -2.54
C GLY A 146 -0.39 -19.09 -2.86
N ALA A 147 -0.80 -19.99 -3.77
CA ALA A 147 -0.16 -21.29 -3.98
C ALA A 147 1.27 -21.18 -4.54
N ARG A 148 1.59 -20.08 -5.24
CA ARG A 148 2.90 -19.81 -5.83
C ARG A 148 3.76 -18.83 -5.03
N LYS A 149 3.30 -18.41 -3.86
CA LYS A 149 4.03 -17.47 -3.00
C LYS A 149 5.26 -18.17 -2.42
N THR A 150 6.44 -17.53 -2.52
CA THR A 150 7.69 -18.11 -2.02
C THR A 150 7.68 -18.22 -0.49
N LEU A 151 7.22 -17.16 0.18
CA LEU A 151 7.19 -17.06 1.63
C LEU A 151 5.74 -17.10 2.10
N HIS A 152 5.43 -17.92 3.09
CA HIS A 152 4.04 -18.16 3.55
C HIS A 152 3.09 -18.61 2.42
N PRO A 153 3.37 -19.74 1.74
CA PRO A 153 2.51 -20.24 0.68
C PRO A 153 1.08 -20.50 1.18
N GLY A 154 0.11 -20.11 0.37
CA GLY A 154 -1.32 -20.23 0.69
C GLY A 154 -1.82 -19.21 1.72
N LYS A 155 -1.01 -18.22 2.11
CA LYS A 155 -1.40 -17.18 3.07
C LYS A 155 -1.40 -15.78 2.46
N ILE A 156 -2.40 -15.00 2.86
CA ILE A 156 -2.44 -13.54 2.76
C ILE A 156 -1.69 -13.01 3.98
N ILE A 157 -0.58 -12.32 3.72
CA ILE A 157 0.24 -11.71 4.78
C ILE A 157 0.04 -10.20 4.74
N ALA A 158 -0.32 -9.62 5.88
CA ALA A 158 -0.39 -8.17 6.03
C ALA A 158 -0.05 -7.65 7.42
N GLY A 159 0.07 -6.33 7.59
CA GLY A 159 0.17 -5.69 8.90
C GLY A 159 -1.20 -5.40 9.51
N PHE A 160 -2.14 -4.95 8.67
CA PHE A 160 -3.49 -4.60 9.10
C PHE A 160 -4.51 -4.70 7.97
N MET A 161 -5.79 -4.57 8.32
CA MET A 161 -6.93 -4.55 7.39
C MET A 161 -7.71 -3.25 7.58
N LEU A 162 -8.16 -2.67 6.47
CA LEU A 162 -8.97 -1.47 6.50
C LEU A 162 -10.03 -1.56 5.41
N GLY A 163 -11.29 -1.53 5.80
CA GLY A 163 -12.39 -1.73 4.86
C GLY A 163 -13.74 -1.64 5.54
N THR A 164 -14.70 -2.38 5.00
CA THR A 164 -16.07 -2.42 5.52
C THR A 164 -16.28 -3.60 6.48
N ARG A 165 -17.46 -3.65 7.10
CA ARG A 165 -17.90 -4.80 7.90
C ARG A 165 -17.83 -6.11 7.12
N ARG A 166 -17.99 -6.09 5.79
CA ARG A 166 -17.83 -7.28 4.93
C ARG A 166 -16.44 -7.89 5.11
N LEU A 167 -15.39 -7.07 5.03
CA LEU A 167 -14.01 -7.49 5.22
C LEU A 167 -13.77 -8.07 6.61
N TYR A 168 -14.23 -7.39 7.65
CA TYR A 168 -14.00 -7.82 9.03
C TYR A 168 -14.70 -9.14 9.35
N GLN A 169 -15.92 -9.34 8.84
CA GLN A 169 -16.64 -10.60 9.00
C GLN A 169 -16.00 -11.74 8.20
N TRP A 170 -15.58 -11.45 6.97
CA TRP A 170 -14.90 -12.42 6.11
C TRP A 170 -13.56 -12.88 6.69
N ALA A 171 -12.81 -11.96 7.32
CA ALA A 171 -11.51 -12.25 7.90
C ALA A 171 -11.56 -13.01 9.23
N ASN A 172 -12.73 -13.03 9.90
CA ASN A 172 -12.88 -13.64 11.21
C ASN A 172 -12.62 -15.15 11.18
N ASP A 173 -11.54 -15.57 11.86
CA ASP A 173 -11.03 -16.94 11.96
C ASP A 173 -10.74 -17.57 10.59
N PHE A 174 -10.43 -16.75 9.58
CA PHE A 174 -10.15 -17.23 8.23
C PHE A 174 -8.68 -17.68 8.11
N PRO A 175 -8.38 -19.00 7.94
CA PRO A 175 -7.03 -19.53 8.08
C PRO A 175 -6.03 -19.03 7.03
N MET A 176 -6.53 -18.46 5.92
CA MET A 176 -5.69 -17.89 4.87
C MET A 176 -5.04 -16.57 5.29
N ILE A 177 -5.60 -15.84 6.26
CA ILE A 177 -5.08 -14.53 6.67
C ILE A 177 -4.16 -14.68 7.86
N GLU A 178 -2.97 -14.08 7.75
CA GLU A 178 -2.10 -13.84 8.90
C GLU A 178 -1.67 -12.38 8.94
N LEU A 179 -1.88 -11.74 10.09
CA LEU A 179 -1.36 -10.41 10.35
C LEU A 179 -0.05 -10.51 11.12
N HIS A 180 0.94 -9.72 10.73
CA HIS A 180 2.27 -9.72 11.31
C HIS A 180 2.74 -8.28 11.56
N ARG A 181 3.62 -8.12 12.54
CA ARG A 181 4.27 -6.84 12.86
C ARG A 181 4.91 -6.15 11.65
N THR A 182 4.90 -4.82 11.63
CA THR A 182 5.40 -4.00 10.52
C THR A 182 6.88 -4.28 10.23
N GLU A 183 7.71 -4.49 11.25
CA GLU A 183 9.14 -4.80 11.07
C GLU A 183 9.39 -6.08 10.25
N TYR A 184 8.41 -6.99 10.21
CA TYR A 184 8.46 -8.18 9.37
C TYR A 184 7.86 -7.91 7.98
N VAL A 185 6.61 -7.43 7.94
CA VAL A 185 5.83 -7.25 6.70
C VAL A 185 6.49 -6.26 5.76
N ASN A 186 6.97 -5.14 6.32
CA ASN A 186 7.56 -4.03 5.59
C ASN A 186 9.09 -4.12 5.51
N SER A 187 9.73 -5.20 5.97
CA SER A 187 11.16 -5.35 5.74
C SER A 187 11.42 -5.53 4.23
N PRO A 188 12.22 -4.66 3.56
CA PRO A 188 12.54 -4.83 2.14
C PRO A 188 13.17 -6.19 1.85
N PHE A 189 13.91 -6.75 2.82
CA PHE A 189 14.55 -8.06 2.71
C PHE A 189 13.58 -9.22 2.86
N THR A 190 12.47 -9.04 3.59
CA THR A 190 11.37 -10.02 3.61
C THR A 190 10.57 -9.94 2.32
N ILE A 191 10.25 -8.71 1.88
CA ILE A 191 9.50 -8.45 0.64
C ILE A 191 10.22 -9.07 -0.56
N ALA A 192 11.53 -8.85 -0.68
CA ALA A 192 12.37 -9.36 -1.76
C ALA A 192 12.44 -10.88 -1.89
N GLN A 193 12.08 -11.63 -0.84
CA GLN A 193 12.04 -13.10 -0.89
C GLN A 193 10.82 -13.63 -1.65
N ASN A 194 9.78 -12.82 -1.83
CA ASN A 194 8.62 -13.20 -2.64
C ASN A 194 8.96 -12.99 -4.11
N ALA A 195 8.89 -14.04 -4.93
CA ALA A 195 9.09 -13.92 -6.36
C ALA A 195 7.92 -13.15 -7.02
N ARG A 196 8.22 -12.43 -8.11
CA ARG A 196 7.26 -11.61 -8.86
C ARG A 196 6.48 -10.66 -7.94
N MET A 197 7.19 -10.03 -7.01
CA MET A 197 6.61 -9.06 -6.10
C MET A 197 6.18 -7.81 -6.86
N VAL A 198 4.88 -7.54 -6.89
CA VAL A 198 4.30 -6.32 -7.47
C VAL A 198 4.01 -5.37 -6.32
N ALA A 199 4.64 -4.20 -6.33
CA ALA A 199 4.38 -3.14 -5.36
C ALA A 199 3.69 -1.97 -6.05
N LEU A 200 2.40 -1.78 -5.80
CA LEU A 200 1.61 -0.70 -6.38
C LEU A 200 1.36 0.40 -5.34
N ASN A 201 1.95 1.57 -5.58
CA ASN A 201 1.82 2.74 -4.72
C ASN A 201 1.43 3.99 -5.51
N SER A 202 0.88 4.98 -4.82
CA SER A 202 0.51 6.28 -5.42
C SER A 202 1.42 7.41 -4.96
N ALA A 203 1.44 8.49 -5.72
CA ALA A 203 2.23 9.68 -5.43
C ALA A 203 1.40 10.94 -5.58
N ILE A 204 1.72 12.00 -4.86
CA ILE A 204 1.17 13.36 -5.04
C ILE A 204 1.76 13.98 -6.31
N GLU A 205 3.08 13.92 -6.48
CA GLU A 205 3.78 14.42 -7.66
C GLU A 205 5.09 13.67 -7.90
N VAL A 206 5.53 13.64 -9.16
CA VAL A 206 6.80 13.05 -9.60
C VAL A 206 7.57 14.09 -10.42
N ASP A 207 8.82 14.38 -10.04
CA ASP A 207 9.65 15.32 -10.80
C ASP A 207 10.35 14.68 -12.00
N LEU A 208 10.85 15.50 -12.93
CA LEU A 208 11.52 15.03 -14.15
C LEU A 208 12.81 14.24 -13.93
N THR A 209 13.35 14.23 -12.70
CA THR A 209 14.50 13.38 -12.34
C THR A 209 14.08 12.00 -11.83
N GLY A 210 12.79 11.84 -11.54
CA GLY A 210 12.18 10.64 -10.96
C GLY A 210 12.10 10.66 -9.44
N GLN A 211 12.20 11.82 -8.77
CA GLN A 211 11.87 11.89 -7.35
C GLN A 211 10.35 11.88 -7.17
N VAL A 212 9.88 11.19 -6.13
CA VAL A 212 8.46 11.04 -5.83
C VAL A 212 8.15 11.69 -4.50
N CYS A 213 7.12 12.52 -4.48
CA CYS A 213 6.49 13.04 -3.27
C CYS A 213 5.12 12.39 -3.11
N ALA A 214 4.85 11.76 -1.97
CA ALA A 214 3.60 11.06 -1.69
C ALA A 214 2.94 11.45 -0.36
N ASP A 215 3.64 12.17 0.52
CA ASP A 215 3.19 12.45 1.89
C ASP A 215 2.85 13.93 2.16
N SER A 216 3.19 14.83 1.24
CA SER A 216 3.14 16.27 1.45
C SER A 216 2.81 17.06 0.17
N ILE A 217 2.31 18.29 0.36
CA ILE A 217 2.08 19.27 -0.71
C ILE A 217 2.92 20.50 -0.38
N GLY A 218 4.13 20.55 -0.94
CA GLY A 218 5.15 21.48 -0.46
C GLY A 218 5.43 21.22 1.03
N PRO A 219 5.48 22.24 1.90
CA PRO A 219 5.78 22.04 3.32
C PRO A 219 4.60 21.48 4.13
N LYS A 220 3.40 21.34 3.54
CA LYS A 220 2.20 20.91 4.25
C LYS A 220 2.09 19.39 4.21
N MET A 221 2.19 18.76 5.37
CA MET A 221 1.96 17.31 5.53
C MET A 221 0.51 16.98 5.19
N TYR A 222 0.35 15.98 4.32
CA TYR A 222 -0.92 15.43 3.87
C TYR A 222 -1.17 14.05 4.49
N SER A 223 -0.12 13.24 4.57
CA SER A 223 -0.13 11.90 5.17
C SER A 223 1.22 11.63 5.87
N GLY A 224 1.86 10.49 5.58
CA GLY A 224 3.18 10.12 6.08
C GLY A 224 3.87 9.17 5.09
N VAL A 225 5.14 8.86 5.36
CA VAL A 225 5.96 8.00 4.48
C VAL A 225 5.36 6.61 4.28
N GLY A 226 4.77 6.03 5.35
CA GLY A 226 4.26 4.66 5.36
C GLY A 226 5.32 3.64 4.94
N GLY A 227 4.90 2.52 4.36
CA GLY A 227 5.78 1.50 3.79
C GLY A 227 6.06 1.64 2.29
N GLN A 228 5.70 2.77 1.66
CA GLN A 228 5.85 2.92 0.21
C GLN A 228 7.28 2.61 -0.24
N LEU A 229 8.27 3.25 0.39
CA LEU A 229 9.67 3.05 0.04
C LEU A 229 10.10 1.59 0.27
N ASP A 230 9.62 0.98 1.35
CA ASP A 230 9.96 -0.40 1.71
C ASP A 230 9.53 -1.39 0.62
N PHE A 231 8.29 -1.24 0.16
CA PHE A 231 7.73 -2.07 -0.90
C PHE A 231 8.33 -1.79 -2.27
N ILE A 232 8.60 -0.52 -2.58
CA ILE A 232 9.31 -0.17 -3.83
C ILE A 232 10.71 -0.78 -3.83
N TYR A 233 11.44 -0.67 -2.72
CA TYR A 233 12.79 -1.23 -2.63
C TYR A 233 12.78 -2.76 -2.62
N GLY A 234 11.93 -3.38 -1.81
CA GLY A 234 11.80 -4.82 -1.74
C GLY A 234 11.37 -5.46 -3.07
N ALA A 235 10.40 -4.86 -3.77
CA ALA A 235 10.01 -5.31 -5.11
C ALA A 235 11.13 -5.09 -6.14
N GLY A 236 11.95 -4.05 -6.00
CA GLY A 236 13.13 -3.84 -6.87
C GLY A 236 14.22 -4.90 -6.69
N LEU A 237 14.27 -5.55 -5.52
CA LEU A 237 15.18 -6.65 -5.21
C LEU A 237 14.59 -8.05 -5.51
N SER A 238 13.26 -8.15 -5.65
CA SER A 238 12.56 -9.40 -5.98
C SER A 238 12.93 -9.91 -7.37
N ASP A 239 13.11 -11.23 -7.51
CA ASP A 239 13.20 -11.88 -8.82
C ASP A 239 11.88 -11.66 -9.60
N GLY A 240 11.97 -11.07 -10.79
CA GLY A 240 10.81 -10.66 -11.59
C GLY A 240 9.90 -9.62 -10.93
N GLY A 241 10.41 -8.83 -9.98
CA GLY A 241 9.63 -7.82 -9.27
C GLY A 241 9.21 -6.62 -10.11
N LEU A 242 8.12 -5.96 -9.70
CA LEU A 242 7.48 -4.87 -10.42
C LEU A 242 7.08 -3.74 -9.45
N PRO A 243 8.01 -2.80 -9.14
CA PRO A 243 7.71 -1.62 -8.33
C PRO A 243 7.10 -0.50 -9.17
N ILE A 244 5.89 -0.08 -8.83
CA ILE A 244 5.06 0.85 -9.60
C ILE A 244 4.66 2.04 -8.75
N ILE A 245 4.89 3.24 -9.28
CA ILE A 245 4.29 4.49 -8.83
C ILE A 245 3.20 4.89 -9.82
N ALA A 246 1.94 4.80 -9.39
CA ALA A 246 0.77 5.18 -10.17
C ALA A 246 0.27 6.57 -9.77
N VAL A 247 0.15 7.46 -10.75
CA VAL A 247 -0.24 8.84 -10.54
C VAL A 247 -1.08 9.34 -11.73
N PRO A 248 -2.31 9.82 -11.52
CA PRO A 248 -3.01 10.59 -12.54
C PRO A 248 -2.10 11.72 -13.05
N SER A 249 -2.10 12.00 -14.34
CA SER A 249 -1.17 12.99 -14.89
C SER A 249 -1.49 14.43 -14.46
N THR A 250 -2.72 14.68 -14.00
CA THR A 250 -3.21 15.97 -13.50
C THR A 250 -4.01 15.84 -12.19
N SER A 251 -4.30 16.99 -11.59
CA SER A 251 -5.29 17.16 -10.52
C SER A 251 -6.04 18.47 -10.75
N THR A 252 -7.31 18.52 -10.37
CA THR A 252 -8.11 19.75 -10.38
C THR A 252 -8.18 20.32 -8.98
N LEU A 253 -7.69 21.55 -8.81
CA LEU A 253 -7.76 22.28 -7.54
C LEU A 253 -9.20 22.75 -7.25
N ARG A 254 -9.44 23.20 -6.03
CA ARG A 254 -10.78 23.65 -5.58
C ARG A 254 -11.34 24.81 -6.39
N ASP A 255 -10.48 25.62 -7.00
CA ASP A 255 -10.85 26.75 -7.86
C ASP A 255 -11.07 26.36 -9.33
N GLY A 256 -10.98 25.06 -9.65
CA GLY A 256 -11.11 24.53 -11.01
C GLY A 256 -9.80 24.53 -11.81
N THR A 257 -8.70 25.04 -11.25
CA THR A 257 -7.40 25.03 -11.93
C THR A 257 -6.90 23.61 -12.08
N VAL A 258 -6.59 23.21 -13.32
CA VAL A 258 -5.93 21.92 -13.60
C VAL A 258 -4.42 22.11 -13.46
N VAL A 259 -3.77 21.25 -12.69
CA VAL A 259 -2.32 21.24 -12.48
C VAL A 259 -1.74 19.89 -12.85
N SER A 260 -0.52 19.86 -13.39
CA SER A 260 0.17 18.60 -13.66
C SER A 260 0.74 17.99 -12.38
N ARG A 261 0.72 16.65 -12.31
CA ARG A 261 1.40 15.87 -11.26
C ARG A 261 2.75 15.31 -11.71
N ILE A 262 3.08 15.46 -13.00
CA ILE A 262 4.45 15.34 -13.49
C ILE A 262 5.01 16.77 -13.54
N VAL A 263 6.01 17.05 -12.70
CA VAL A 263 6.48 18.42 -12.46
C VAL A 263 7.96 18.58 -12.84
N PRO A 264 8.43 19.79 -13.21
CA PRO A 264 9.85 19.99 -13.51
C PRO A 264 10.75 19.74 -12.29
N VAL A 265 10.30 20.21 -11.12
CA VAL A 265 10.92 20.09 -9.80
C VAL A 265 9.77 19.97 -8.80
N LEU A 266 9.95 19.15 -7.76
CA LEU A 266 8.98 19.05 -6.66
C LEU A 266 8.74 20.43 -6.02
N LYS A 267 7.55 20.63 -5.44
CA LYS A 267 7.22 21.89 -4.75
C LYS A 267 8.26 22.18 -3.65
N PRO A 268 8.66 23.45 -3.45
CA PRO A 268 9.56 23.80 -2.36
C PRO A 268 9.03 23.28 -1.01
N GLY A 269 9.88 22.54 -0.29
CA GLY A 269 9.54 21.92 0.99
C GLY A 269 8.82 20.57 0.92
N ALA A 270 8.52 20.05 -0.27
CA ALA A 270 7.95 18.72 -0.46
C ALA A 270 8.91 17.62 0.02
N GLY A 271 8.38 16.63 0.73
CA GLY A 271 9.09 15.45 1.19
C GLY A 271 9.33 14.46 0.04
N VAL A 272 10.59 14.12 -0.22
CA VAL A 272 10.92 13.03 -1.16
C VAL A 272 10.67 11.71 -0.44
N THR A 273 9.55 11.06 -0.77
CA THR A 273 9.14 9.77 -0.18
C THR A 273 9.86 8.60 -0.86
N THR A 274 9.87 8.58 -2.20
CA THR A 274 10.67 7.63 -2.98
C THR A 274 11.75 8.39 -3.74
N SER A 275 13.01 8.08 -3.43
CA SER A 275 14.15 8.72 -4.10
C SER A 275 14.24 8.30 -5.56
N ARG A 276 14.85 9.16 -6.38
CA ARG A 276 15.15 8.85 -7.78
C ARG A 276 16.01 7.60 -7.99
N ASN A 277 16.71 7.12 -6.95
CA ASN A 277 17.54 5.91 -7.06
C ASN A 277 16.71 4.62 -6.87
N HIS A 278 15.53 4.72 -6.25
CA HIS A 278 14.66 3.57 -5.97
C HIS A 278 13.50 3.46 -6.96
N ILE A 279 13.25 4.49 -7.78
CA ILE A 279 12.15 4.47 -8.75
C ILE A 279 12.43 3.51 -9.90
N HIS A 280 11.41 2.72 -10.24
CA HIS A 280 11.39 1.88 -11.44
C HIS A 280 10.31 2.37 -12.39
N PHE A 281 9.06 1.95 -12.19
CA PHE A 281 7.99 2.28 -13.11
C PHE A 281 7.13 3.44 -12.62
N VAL A 282 6.82 4.35 -13.54
CA VAL A 282 5.80 5.39 -13.35
C VAL A 282 4.69 5.16 -14.36
N VAL A 283 3.44 5.15 -13.89
CA VAL A 283 2.26 4.98 -14.73
C VAL A 283 1.28 6.12 -14.53
N THR A 284 0.78 6.64 -15.65
CA THR A 284 -0.34 7.57 -15.74
C THR A 284 -1.37 7.00 -16.72
N GLU A 285 -2.48 7.69 -16.90
CA GLU A 285 -3.49 7.36 -17.91
C GLU A 285 -2.97 7.47 -19.36
N PHE A 286 -1.75 7.97 -19.58
CA PHE A 286 -1.12 8.09 -20.90
C PHE A 286 -0.04 7.03 -21.18
N GLY A 287 0.29 6.18 -20.20
CA GLY A 287 1.25 5.10 -20.38
C GLY A 287 2.05 4.78 -19.12
N MET A 288 2.93 3.79 -19.25
CA MET A 288 3.84 3.34 -18.19
C MET A 288 5.26 3.29 -18.70
N VAL A 289 6.17 3.94 -17.99
CA VAL A 289 7.59 4.08 -18.36
C VAL A 289 8.51 3.54 -17.29
N ASP A 290 9.63 2.95 -17.72
CA ASP A 290 10.68 2.43 -16.85
C ASP A 290 11.84 3.43 -16.74
N LEU A 291 12.09 3.91 -15.52
CA LEU A 291 13.12 4.88 -15.18
C LEU A 291 14.38 4.24 -14.57
N TYR A 292 14.36 2.93 -14.31
CA TYR A 292 15.50 2.23 -13.74
C TYR A 292 16.66 2.16 -14.75
N GLY A 293 17.88 2.47 -14.28
CA GLY A 293 19.08 2.55 -15.12
C GLY A 293 19.07 3.65 -16.19
N LYS A 294 18.09 4.57 -16.18
CA LYS A 294 18.01 5.67 -17.15
C LYS A 294 18.76 6.91 -16.67
N SER A 295 19.43 7.60 -17.59
CA SER A 295 20.00 8.94 -17.34
C SER A 295 18.91 9.99 -17.07
N LEU A 296 19.26 11.12 -16.45
CA LEU A 296 18.31 12.21 -16.20
C LEU A 296 17.62 12.70 -17.48
N ARG A 297 18.35 12.75 -18.60
CA ARG A 297 17.79 13.09 -19.91
C ARG A 297 16.72 12.12 -20.36
N GLN A 298 17.02 10.82 -20.28
CA GLN A 298 16.06 9.78 -20.65
C GLN A 298 14.84 9.79 -19.72
N ARG A 299 15.04 10.00 -18.41
CA ARG A 299 13.94 10.09 -17.45
C ARG A 299 13.02 11.27 -17.74
N ALA A 300 13.58 12.46 -18.00
CA ALA A 300 12.80 13.62 -18.38
C ALA A 300 11.97 13.35 -19.65
N GLN A 301 12.57 12.77 -20.70
CA GLN A 301 11.85 12.40 -21.92
C GLN A 301 10.71 11.41 -21.66
N LEU A 302 10.97 10.36 -20.88
CA LEU A 302 10.00 9.32 -20.54
C LEU A 302 8.85 9.88 -19.71
N LEU A 303 9.13 10.64 -18.65
CA LEU A 303 8.12 11.24 -17.79
C LEU A 303 7.25 12.25 -18.55
N ILE A 304 7.85 13.08 -19.42
CA ILE A 304 7.09 13.98 -20.30
C ILE A 304 6.18 13.20 -21.25
N SER A 305 6.62 12.03 -21.76
CA SER A 305 5.83 11.22 -22.68
C SER A 305 4.55 10.65 -22.04
N VAL A 306 4.51 10.51 -20.71
CA VAL A 306 3.34 10.08 -19.95
C VAL A 306 2.66 11.21 -19.17
N ALA A 307 3.12 12.45 -19.31
CA ALA A 307 2.40 13.62 -18.79
C ALA A 307 1.17 13.93 -19.65
N HIS A 308 0.22 14.70 -19.10
CA HIS A 308 -0.93 15.19 -19.84
C HIS A 308 -0.48 16.02 -21.05
N PRO A 309 -1.06 15.81 -22.26
CA PRO A 309 -0.65 16.48 -23.49
C PRO A 309 -0.48 18.00 -23.35
N ASP A 310 -1.40 18.66 -22.67
CA ASP A 310 -1.41 20.12 -22.46
C ASP A 310 -0.15 20.65 -21.75
N PHE A 311 0.49 19.84 -20.89
CA PHE A 311 1.66 20.25 -20.11
C PHE A 311 2.99 19.81 -20.74
N ARG A 312 2.99 18.98 -21.79
CA ARG A 312 4.24 18.39 -22.34
C ARG A 312 5.18 19.43 -22.93
N ALA A 313 4.63 20.44 -23.61
CA ALA A 313 5.43 21.52 -24.21
C ALA A 313 6.10 22.38 -23.13
N GLU A 314 5.34 22.75 -22.09
CA GLU A 314 5.86 23.51 -20.95
C GLU A 314 6.92 22.72 -20.17
N LEU A 315 6.65 21.45 -19.86
CA LEU A 315 7.61 20.57 -19.18
C LEU A 315 8.90 20.41 -20.00
N SER A 316 8.79 20.29 -21.33
CA SER A 316 9.98 20.22 -22.21
C SER A 316 10.80 21.51 -22.18
N HIS A 317 10.14 22.67 -22.14
CA HIS A 317 10.80 23.97 -22.02
C HIS A 317 11.51 24.10 -20.65
N GLN A 318 10.82 23.77 -19.57
CA GLN A 318 11.38 23.80 -18.21
C GLN A 318 12.55 22.81 -18.06
N ALA A 319 12.44 21.61 -18.65
CA ALA A 319 13.51 20.62 -18.64
C ALA A 319 14.78 21.11 -19.33
N LYS A 320 14.66 21.83 -20.45
CA LYS A 320 15.81 22.49 -21.11
C LYS A 320 16.42 23.58 -20.23
N ALA A 321 15.58 24.41 -19.60
CA ALA A 321 16.04 25.45 -18.69
C ALA A 321 16.80 24.89 -17.47
N LEU A 322 16.42 23.69 -17.01
CA LEU A 322 17.09 22.96 -15.93
C LEU A 322 18.29 22.12 -16.40
N ASN A 323 18.63 22.13 -17.70
CA ASN A 323 19.68 21.32 -18.33
C ASN A 323 19.45 19.80 -18.20
N TYR A 324 18.19 19.36 -18.20
CA TYR A 324 17.82 17.94 -18.28
C TYR A 324 17.72 17.44 -19.73
N LEU A 325 17.42 18.31 -20.71
CA LEU A 325 17.23 17.96 -22.13
C LEU A 325 18.22 18.61 -23.09
#